data_AF-A0A5E5QIG9-F1
#
_entry.id   AF-A0A5E5QIG9-F1
#
_cell.length_a   1.000
_cell.length_b   1.000
_cell.length_c   1.000
_cell.angle_alpha   90.00
_cell.angle_beta   90.00
_cell.angle_gamma   90.00
#
_symmetry.space_group_name_H-M   'P 1'
#
loop_
_entity.id
_entity.type
_entity.pdbx_description
1 polymer ?
#
loop_
_entity_poly.entity_id
_entity_poly.type
_entity_poly.pdbx_seq_one_letter_code
_entity_poly.pdbx_strand_id
1 'polypeptide(L)'
;MDTLKDIKPLVVIADNSFIYLLVLLFVVLLVVLLAGYFGWKKFQLKRRNDQKRSALKILKNLDFNDSKATAYTFSRYASVLVNDDNIANFEKINTALLAYKYKEKVEQLEQGLIGKIKEFLCV
;
A
#
# COMPACT_ATOMS: atom_id res chain seq x y z
N MET A 1 -4.21 -63.49 62.55
CA MET A 1 -3.81 -62.07 62.43
C MET A 1 -3.30 -61.90 61.03
N ASP A 2 -4.13 -61.42 60.12
CA ASP A 2 -3.76 -61.21 58.72
C ASP A 2 -2.85 -59.99 58.63
N THR A 3 -1.60 -60.21 58.20
CA THR A 3 -0.61 -59.16 58.02
C THR A 3 -0.99 -58.30 56.81
N LEU A 4 -1.03 -56.99 57.02
CA LEU A 4 -1.39 -56.01 56.00
C LEU A 4 -0.49 -56.19 54.76
N LYS A 5 -1.11 -56.33 53.59
CA LYS A 5 -0.39 -56.43 52.31
C LYS A 5 0.24 -55.08 51.96
N ASP A 6 1.51 -55.14 51.58
CA ASP A 6 2.30 -53.99 51.17
C ASP A 6 1.66 -53.28 49.97
N ILE A 7 1.59 -51.95 50.03
CA ILE A 7 1.00 -51.11 48.99
C ILE A 7 2.02 -50.89 47.88
N LYS A 8 1.57 -51.02 46.62
CA LYS A 8 2.46 -50.86 45.45
C LYS A 8 3.19 -49.51 45.51
N PRO A 9 4.49 -49.47 45.17
CA PRO A 9 5.23 -48.22 45.13
C PRO A 9 4.63 -47.27 44.09
N LEU A 10 4.72 -45.97 44.37
CA LEU A 10 4.25 -44.92 43.47
C LEU A 10 5.01 -45.02 42.14
N VAL A 11 4.27 -45.31 41.06
CA VAL A 11 4.83 -45.30 39.72
C VAL A 11 4.83 -43.86 39.23
N VAL A 12 6.02 -43.32 38.97
CA VAL A 12 6.18 -41.97 38.44
C VAL A 12 5.74 -41.99 36.98
N ILE A 13 4.58 -41.40 36.69
CA ILE A 13 4.10 -41.20 35.33
C ILE A 13 4.70 -39.88 34.85
N ALA A 14 5.44 -39.91 33.75
CA ALA A 14 5.95 -38.69 33.13
C ALA A 14 4.78 -37.90 32.55
N ASP A 15 4.54 -36.68 33.07
CA ASP A 15 3.50 -35.78 32.56
C ASP A 15 4.12 -34.74 31.61
N ASN A 16 3.68 -34.79 30.35
CA ASN A 16 4.10 -33.86 29.30
C ASN A 16 2.99 -32.85 28.93
N SER A 17 1.87 -32.82 29.67
CA SER A 17 0.70 -31.99 29.37
C SER A 17 1.04 -30.51 29.22
N PHE A 18 1.97 -30.01 30.04
CA PHE A 18 2.45 -28.62 29.97
C PHE A 18 3.19 -28.32 28.65
N ILE A 19 3.99 -29.27 28.15
CA ILE A 19 4.71 -29.13 26.87
C ILE A 19 3.71 -29.09 25.71
N TYR A 20 2.70 -29.96 25.71
CA TYR A 20 1.66 -29.96 24.67
C TYR A 20 0.87 -28.65 24.65
N LEU A 21 0.56 -28.10 25.83
CA LEU A 21 -0.10 -26.79 25.94
C LEU A 21 0.77 -25.69 25.34
N LEU A 22 2.07 -25.67 25.67
CA LEU A 22 3.00 -24.66 25.18
C LEU A 22 3.18 -24.72 23.65
N VAL A 23 3.28 -25.93 23.10
CA VAL A 23 3.33 -26.14 21.64
C VAL A 23 2.04 -25.67 20.98
N LEU A 24 0.88 -26.00 21.54
CA LEU A 24 -0.41 -25.55 21.00
C LEU A 24 -0.50 -24.01 20.99
N LEU A 25 -0.10 -23.37 22.08
CA LEU A 25 -0.12 -21.91 22.20
C LEU A 25 0.82 -21.28 21.17
N PHE A 26 2.00 -21.85 20.98
CA PHE A 26 2.95 -21.40 19.96
C PHE A 26 2.39 -21.53 18.54
N VAL A 27 1.74 -22.64 18.22
CA VAL A 27 1.09 -22.85 16.91
C VAL A 27 -0.03 -21.84 16.69
N VAL A 28 -0.89 -21.61 17.69
CA VAL A 28 -1.96 -20.60 17.60
C VAL A 28 -1.38 -19.21 17.38
N LEU A 29 -0.31 -18.86 18.09
CA LEU A 29 0.37 -17.58 17.93
C LEU A 29 0.91 -17.40 16.49
N LEU A 30 1.55 -18.42 15.93
CA LEU A 30 2.03 -18.40 14.54
C LEU A 30 0.88 -18.20 13.54
N VAL A 31 -0.25 -18.86 13.74
CA VAL A 31 -1.43 -18.71 12.87
C VAL A 31 -1.97 -17.29 12.94
N VAL A 32 -2.05 -16.69 14.13
CA VAL A 32 -2.49 -15.30 14.32
C VAL A 32 -1.54 -14.32 13.63
N LEU A 33 -0.22 -14.51 13.76
CA LEU A 33 0.76 -13.66 13.09
C LEU A 33 0.66 -13.75 11.57
N LEU A 34 0.54 -14.95 11.02
CA LEU A 34 0.35 -15.15 9.59
C LEU A 34 -0.94 -14.48 9.10
N ALA A 35 -2.06 -14.73 9.77
CA ALA A 35 -3.34 -14.12 9.43
C ALA A 35 -3.26 -12.58 9.47
N GLY A 36 -2.62 -12.02 10.51
CA GLY A 36 -2.38 -10.58 10.64
C GLY A 36 -1.53 -10.02 9.50
N TYR A 37 -0.43 -10.69 9.16
CA TYR A 37 0.45 -10.29 8.05
C TYR A 37 -0.29 -10.29 6.69
N PHE A 38 -1.03 -11.36 6.39
CA PHE A 38 -1.81 -11.45 5.15
C PHE A 38 -2.93 -10.40 5.09
N GLY A 39 -3.62 -10.17 6.21
CA GLY A 39 -4.65 -9.14 6.32
C GLY A 39 -4.07 -7.75 6.08
N TRP A 40 -2.95 -7.41 6.72
CA TRP A 40 -2.29 -6.13 6.56
C TRP A 40 -1.79 -5.91 5.12
N LYS A 41 -1.17 -6.93 4.52
CA LYS A 41 -0.70 -6.88 3.12
C LYS A 41 -1.85 -6.62 2.14
N LYS A 42 -2.99 -7.31 2.30
CA LYS A 42 -4.19 -7.09 1.48
C LYS A 42 -4.75 -5.69 1.65
N PHE A 43 -4.82 -5.19 2.89
CA PHE A 43 -5.33 -3.85 3.16
C PHE A 43 -4.45 -2.75 2.54
N GLN A 44 -3.12 -2.88 2.69
CA GLN A 44 -2.16 -1.97 2.05
C GLN A 44 -2.30 -1.96 0.53
N LEU A 45 -2.45 -3.13 -0.10
CA LEU A 45 -2.63 -3.22 -1.55
C LEU A 45 -3.93 -2.55 -2.02
N LYS A 46 -5.04 -2.78 -1.31
CA LYS A 46 -6.33 -2.15 -1.61
C LYS A 46 -6.25 -0.62 -1.50
N ARG A 47 -5.60 -0.11 -0.46
CA ARG A 47 -5.43 1.34 -0.24
C ARG A 47 -4.58 2.00 -1.32
N ARG A 48 -3.49 1.35 -1.75
CA ARG A 48 -2.64 1.84 -2.86
C ARG A 48 -3.43 1.93 -4.17
N ASN A 49 -4.22 0.90 -4.48
CA ASN A 49 -5.05 0.91 -5.69
C ASN A 49 -6.11 2.01 -5.66
N ASP A 50 -6.71 2.27 -4.49
CA ASP A 50 -7.72 3.31 -4.33
C ASP A 50 -7.13 4.73 -4.46
N GLN A 51 -5.91 4.94 -3.95
CA GLN A 51 -5.15 6.18 -4.13
C GLN A 51 -4.83 6.44 -5.61
N LYS A 52 -4.32 5.43 -6.34
CA LYS A 52 -4.07 5.53 -7.79
C LYS A 52 -5.35 5.86 -8.56
N ARG A 53 -6.45 5.18 -8.23
CA ARG A 53 -7.77 5.40 -8.86
C ARG A 53 -8.29 6.81 -8.61
N SER A 54 -8.16 7.30 -7.38
CA SER A 54 -8.57 8.65 -6.99
C SER A 54 -7.73 9.72 -7.70
N ALA A 55 -6.41 9.55 -7.76
CA ALA A 55 -5.51 10.44 -8.49
C ALA A 55 -5.86 10.52 -9.98
N LEU A 56 -6.12 9.37 -10.61
CA LEU A 56 -6.51 9.30 -12.02
C LEU A 56 -7.85 10.01 -12.27
N LYS A 57 -8.83 9.87 -11.37
CA LYS A 57 -10.12 10.59 -11.48
C LYS A 57 -9.93 12.10 -11.39
N ILE A 58 -9.07 12.59 -10.50
CA ILE A 58 -8.78 14.03 -10.37
C ILE A 58 -8.09 14.54 -11.63
N LEU A 59 -7.09 13.83 -12.15
CA LEU A 59 -6.37 14.23 -13.35
C LEU A 59 -7.24 14.21 -14.62
N LYS A 60 -8.19 13.28 -14.74
CA LYS A 60 -9.13 13.25 -15.88
C LYS A 60 -10.12 14.41 -15.88
N ASN A 61 -10.42 15.01 -14.73
CA ASN A 61 -11.31 16.16 -14.59
C ASN A 61 -10.55 17.48 -14.43
N LEU A 62 -9.29 17.54 -14.90
CA LEU A 62 -8.51 18.77 -14.89
C LEU A 62 -9.16 19.84 -15.76
N ASP A 63 -9.31 21.03 -15.20
CA ASP A 63 -9.67 22.23 -15.95
C ASP A 63 -8.42 22.88 -16.53
N PHE A 64 -8.24 22.75 -17.84
CA PHE A 64 -7.09 23.31 -18.57
C PHE A 64 -7.18 24.83 -18.78
N ASN A 65 -8.27 25.48 -18.35
CA ASN A 65 -8.41 26.93 -18.43
C ASN A 65 -7.51 27.66 -17.44
N ASP A 66 -7.24 27.05 -16.27
CA ASP A 66 -6.26 27.55 -15.30
C ASP A 66 -4.95 26.76 -15.41
N SER A 67 -4.00 27.36 -16.14
CA SER A 67 -2.66 26.82 -16.34
C SER A 67 -1.89 26.56 -15.05
N LYS A 68 -2.07 27.41 -14.03
CA LYS A 68 -1.33 27.33 -12.76
C LYS A 68 -1.92 26.22 -11.88
N ALA A 69 -3.24 26.19 -11.74
CA ALA A 69 -3.92 25.13 -11.03
C ALA A 69 -3.68 23.77 -11.67
N THR A 70 -3.63 23.70 -13.00
CA THR A 70 -3.30 22.49 -13.75
C THR A 70 -1.89 22.01 -13.44
N ALA A 71 -0.88 22.89 -13.48
CA ALA A 71 0.50 22.54 -13.17
C ALA A 71 0.68 22.01 -11.74
N TYR A 72 0.04 22.64 -10.75
CA TYR A 72 0.08 22.18 -9.36
C TYR A 72 -0.63 20.84 -9.16
N THR A 73 -1.83 20.70 -9.71
CA THR A 73 -2.63 19.48 -9.59
C THR A 73 -1.96 18.30 -10.31
N PHE A 74 -1.45 18.52 -11.53
CA PHE A 74 -0.72 17.50 -12.27
C PHE A 74 0.51 17.03 -11.51
N SER A 75 1.39 17.95 -11.11
CA SER A 75 2.61 17.64 -10.34
C SER A 75 2.30 16.81 -9.09
N ARG A 76 1.23 17.15 -8.37
CA ARG A 76 0.83 16.46 -7.14
C ARG A 76 0.31 15.05 -7.40
N TYR A 77 -0.65 14.89 -8.31
CA TYR A 77 -1.37 13.61 -8.47
C TYR A 77 -0.72 12.67 -9.48
N ALA A 78 -0.04 13.19 -10.51
CA ALA A 78 0.64 12.35 -11.50
C ALA A 78 1.81 11.58 -10.88
N SER A 79 2.47 12.12 -9.83
CA SER A 79 3.51 11.40 -9.07
C SER A 79 3.06 10.05 -8.51
N VAL A 80 1.77 9.91 -8.17
CA VAL A 80 1.18 8.67 -7.64
C VAL A 80 0.97 7.60 -8.73
N LEU A 81 0.93 8.04 -9.99
CA LEU A 81 0.75 7.19 -11.18
C LEU A 81 2.08 6.85 -11.86
N VAL A 82 3.20 7.39 -11.37
CA VAL A 82 4.53 7.07 -11.90
C VAL A 82 4.87 5.61 -11.62
N ASN A 83 5.34 4.93 -12.66
CA ASN A 83 5.93 3.60 -12.67
C ASN A 83 7.27 3.69 -13.44
N ASP A 84 8.10 2.64 -13.38
CA ASP A 84 9.44 2.65 -13.98
C ASP A 84 9.42 2.92 -15.50
N ASP A 85 8.37 2.50 -16.20
CA ASP A 85 8.24 2.71 -17.65
C ASP A 85 7.84 4.13 -18.06
N ASN A 86 7.15 4.88 -17.19
CA ASN A 86 6.54 6.18 -17.53
C ASN A 86 7.24 7.38 -16.86
N ILE A 87 8.26 7.12 -16.01
CA ILE A 87 8.97 8.16 -15.25
C ILE A 87 9.60 9.21 -16.15
N ALA A 88 10.22 8.81 -17.25
CA ALA A 88 10.84 9.73 -18.21
C ALA A 88 9.81 10.65 -18.89
N ASN A 89 8.59 10.16 -19.14
CA ASN A 89 7.52 10.96 -19.71
C ASN A 89 6.94 11.93 -18.67
N PHE A 90 6.77 11.47 -17.43
CA PHE A 90 6.35 12.33 -16.31
C PHE A 90 7.33 13.47 -16.08
N GLU A 91 8.65 13.20 -16.05
CA GLU A 91 9.66 14.24 -15.83
C GLU A 91 9.67 15.29 -16.92
N LYS A 92 9.52 14.89 -18.19
CA LYS A 92 9.43 15.83 -19.32
C LYS A 92 8.22 16.77 -19.17
N ILE A 93 7.05 16.21 -18.86
CA ILE A 93 5.82 17.00 -18.68
C ILE A 93 5.94 17.90 -17.43
N ASN A 94 6.42 17.36 -16.31
CA ASN A 94 6.58 18.09 -15.07
C ASN A 94 7.56 19.26 -15.23
N THR A 95 8.68 19.05 -15.91
CA THR A 95 9.68 20.10 -16.19
C THR A 95 9.09 21.22 -17.02
N ALA A 96 8.32 20.90 -18.08
CA ALA A 96 7.64 21.90 -18.88
C ALA A 96 6.57 22.67 -18.07
N LEU A 97 5.89 22.01 -17.13
CA LEU A 97 4.89 22.63 -16.26
C LEU A 97 5.49 23.55 -15.17
N LEU A 98 6.78 23.42 -14.83
CA LEU A 98 7.43 24.31 -13.86
C LEU A 98 7.37 25.77 -14.29
N ALA A 99 7.48 26.04 -15.60
CA ALA A 99 7.39 27.40 -16.16
C ALA A 99 6.04 28.08 -15.88
N TYR A 100 4.97 27.28 -15.71
CA TYR A 100 3.62 27.76 -15.44
C TYR A 100 3.30 27.82 -13.93
N LYS A 101 4.05 27.09 -13.10
CA LYS A 101 3.83 26.99 -11.64
C LYS A 101 4.26 28.26 -10.89
N TYR A 102 5.38 28.85 -11.30
CA TYR A 102 6.04 29.94 -10.56
C TYR A 102 5.88 31.33 -11.16
N LYS A 103 5.32 31.45 -12.37
CA LYS A 103 5.01 32.76 -12.97
C LYS A 103 3.81 33.43 -12.28
N GLU A 104 3.89 34.75 -12.18
CA GLU A 104 2.87 35.59 -11.55
C GLU A 104 1.66 35.78 -12.49
N LYS A 105 1.91 36.09 -13.76
CA LYS A 105 0.94 36.00 -14.86
C LYS A 105 1.27 34.79 -15.73
N VAL A 106 0.31 33.92 -15.93
CA VAL A 106 0.48 32.65 -16.64
C VAL A 106 -0.34 32.70 -17.93
N GLU A 107 0.31 32.42 -19.05
CA GLU A 107 -0.36 32.27 -20.34
C GLU A 107 -1.16 30.96 -20.38
N GLN A 108 -2.08 30.84 -21.35
CA GLN A 108 -2.78 29.58 -21.57
C GLN A 108 -1.79 28.47 -21.90
N LEU A 109 -2.06 27.28 -21.37
CA LEU A 109 -1.23 26.10 -21.59
C LEU A 109 -1.12 25.82 -23.10
N GLU A 110 0.09 25.53 -23.57
CA GLU A 110 0.30 25.12 -24.96
C GLU A 110 -0.54 23.87 -25.28
N GLN A 111 -1.27 23.89 -26.41
CA GLN A 111 -2.14 22.77 -26.80
C GLN A 111 -1.37 21.45 -26.95
N GLY A 112 -0.10 21.50 -27.37
CA GLY A 112 0.79 20.34 -27.43
C GLY A 112 1.09 19.73 -26.06
N LEU A 113 1.19 20.57 -25.02
CA LEU A 113 1.40 20.12 -23.64
C LEU A 113 0.14 19.46 -23.06
N ILE A 114 -1.04 20.02 -23.37
CA ILE A 114 -2.34 19.43 -23.02
C ILE A 114 -2.47 18.04 -23.67
N GLY A 115 -2.05 17.89 -24.93
CA GLY A 115 -2.02 16.60 -25.62
C GLY A 115 -1.18 15.56 -24.90
N LYS A 116 0.06 15.92 -24.51
CA LYS A 116 0.97 15.03 -23.77
C LYS A 116 0.42 14.63 -22.39
N ILE A 117 -0.25 15.55 -21.69
CA ILE A 117 -0.92 15.25 -20.42
C ILE A 117 -2.05 14.25 -20.64
N LYS A 118 -2.87 14.43 -21.68
CA LYS A 118 -3.97 13.49 -22.01
C LYS A 118 -3.45 12.12 -22.40
N GLU A 119 -2.38 12.06 -23.18
CA GLU A 119 -1.73 10.80 -23.57
C GLU A 119 -1.21 10.04 -22.33
N PHE A 120 -0.56 10.74 -21.40
CA PHE A 120 -0.13 10.17 -20.12
C PHE A 120 -1.28 9.60 -19.27
N LEU A 121 -2.50 10.13 -19.42
CA LEU A 121 -3.70 9.70 -18.68
C LEU A 121 -4.54 8.64 -19.39
N CYS A 122 -4.24 8.35 -20.66
CA CYS A 122 -4.96 7.38 -21.49
C CYS A 122 -4.32 5.98 -21.48
N VAL A 123 -3.10 5.86 -20.94
CA VAL A 123 -2.41 4.57 -20.67
C VAL A 123 -3.11 3.82 -19.53
#